data_AF-A0A518BXN6-F1
#
_entry.id   AF-A0A518BXN6-F1
#
_cell.length_a   1.000
_cell.length_b   1.000
_cell.length_c   1.000
_cell.angle_alpha   90.00
_cell.angle_beta   90.00
_cell.angle_gamma   90.00
#
_symmetry.space_group_name_H-M   'P 1'
#
loop_
_entity.id
_entity.type
_entity.pdbx_description
1 polymer ?
#
loop_
_entity_poly.entity_id
_entity_poly.type
_entity_poly.pdbx_seq_one_letter_code
_entity_poly.pdbx_strand_id
1 'polypeptide(L)'
;MAKRPVEPEAPESLHEVWLINLQVLYTKHQNKIAVALLLAALFFIGRWAYTDYQIRQLEDSWGRMATATSPVSFRNIAEDYAGQTVANHASLSAADLLLSEATRVRTAESDEVDVESNLQQAEGLYQEVLSSSEHDLIKANALFGLAAIAECRLAWDDAQGHYETIERLAAERYPFLASMAAERSAVIPELQKGVVIEETSILDELGVGGEEAPESEAAEAAKPVSEEAETAEPVAE
;
A
#
# COMPACT_ATOMS: atom_id res chain seq x y z
N MET A 1 -38.59 -63.08 -57.34
CA MET A 1 -38.99 -61.68 -57.05
C MET A 1 -37.73 -60.89 -56.70
N ALA A 2 -37.25 -60.04 -57.60
CA ALA A 2 -36.11 -59.16 -57.35
C ALA A 2 -36.61 -57.95 -56.56
N LYS A 3 -36.01 -57.68 -55.38
CA LYS A 3 -36.26 -56.44 -54.64
C LYS A 3 -35.74 -55.28 -55.48
N ARG A 4 -36.61 -54.34 -55.85
CA ARG A 4 -36.19 -53.10 -56.50
C ARG A 4 -35.27 -52.33 -55.54
N PRO A 5 -34.14 -51.78 -56.02
CA PRO A 5 -33.32 -50.91 -55.22
C PRO A 5 -34.16 -49.68 -54.85
N VAL A 6 -34.17 -49.34 -53.56
CA VAL A 6 -34.77 -48.11 -53.06
C VAL A 6 -33.82 -46.98 -53.41
N GLU A 7 -34.25 -46.04 -54.25
CA GLU A 7 -33.49 -44.81 -54.52
C GLU A 7 -33.52 -43.93 -53.27
N PRO A 8 -32.36 -43.38 -52.84
CA PRO A 8 -32.33 -42.46 -51.71
C PRO A 8 -33.08 -41.17 -52.06
N GLU A 9 -34.03 -40.79 -51.23
CA GLU A 9 -34.76 -39.53 -51.36
C GLU A 9 -33.79 -38.33 -51.32
N ALA A 10 -34.04 -37.35 -52.19
CA ALA A 10 -33.24 -36.13 -52.22
C ALA A 10 -33.49 -35.33 -50.93
N PRO A 11 -32.46 -34.74 -50.31
CA PRO A 11 -32.62 -33.99 -49.07
C PRO A 11 -33.58 -32.82 -49.28
N GLU A 12 -34.55 -32.68 -48.38
CA GLU A 12 -35.67 -31.73 -48.51
C GLU A 12 -35.27 -30.32 -48.03
N SER A 13 -34.17 -30.19 -47.29
CA SER A 13 -33.73 -28.89 -46.74
C SER A 13 -32.21 -28.69 -46.68
N LEU A 14 -31.79 -27.41 -46.65
CA LEU A 14 -30.38 -27.02 -46.49
C LEU A 14 -29.74 -27.54 -45.20
N HIS A 15 -30.54 -27.72 -44.14
CA HIS A 15 -30.08 -28.28 -42.87
C HIS A 15 -29.70 -29.76 -42.99
N GLU A 16 -30.46 -30.55 -43.76
CA GLU A 16 -30.14 -31.96 -44.03
C GLU A 16 -28.86 -32.10 -44.85
N VAL A 17 -28.70 -31.26 -45.89
CA VAL A 17 -27.46 -31.21 -46.67
C VAL A 17 -26.26 -30.84 -45.79
N TRP A 18 -26.42 -29.91 -44.87
CA TRP A 18 -25.38 -29.53 -43.92
C TRP A 18 -24.99 -30.68 -42.98
N LEU A 19 -25.97 -31.39 -42.41
CA LEU A 19 -25.73 -32.55 -41.54
C LEU A 19 -25.04 -33.70 -42.28
N ILE A 20 -25.47 -34.02 -43.51
CA ILE A 20 -24.84 -35.06 -44.33
C ILE A 20 -23.38 -34.72 -44.61
N ASN A 21 -23.10 -33.47 -45.01
CA ASN A 21 -21.72 -33.02 -45.24
C ASN A 21 -20.88 -33.07 -43.96
N LEU A 22 -21.45 -32.69 -42.81
CA LEU A 22 -20.78 -32.78 -41.51
C LEU A 22 -20.45 -34.23 -41.14
N GLN A 23 -21.36 -35.16 -41.40
CA GLN A 23 -21.18 -36.59 -41.14
C GLN A 23 -20.08 -37.20 -42.03
N VAL A 24 -20.04 -36.84 -43.32
CA VAL A 24 -18.98 -37.28 -44.25
C VAL A 24 -17.62 -36.70 -43.83
N LEU A 25 -17.58 -35.44 -43.40
CA LEU A 25 -16.35 -34.79 -42.95
C LEU A 25 -15.84 -35.38 -41.63
N TYR A 26 -16.75 -35.65 -40.68
CA TYR A 26 -16.45 -36.29 -39.40
C TYR A 26 -15.89 -37.71 -39.60
N THR A 27 -16.52 -38.55 -40.43
CA THR A 27 -16.04 -39.91 -40.68
C THR A 27 -14.69 -39.93 -41.41
N LYS A 28 -14.46 -39.01 -42.35
CA LYS A 28 -13.19 -38.91 -43.10
C LYS A 28 -12.03 -38.37 -42.25
N HIS A 29 -12.31 -37.53 -41.26
CA HIS A 29 -11.30 -36.81 -40.49
C HIS A 29 -11.41 -37.00 -38.97
N GLN A 30 -12.10 -38.04 -38.50
CA GLN A 30 -12.40 -38.28 -37.09
C GLN A 30 -11.18 -38.12 -36.19
N ASN A 31 -10.07 -38.77 -36.52
CA ASN A 31 -8.83 -38.69 -35.72
C ASN A 31 -8.23 -37.28 -35.73
N LYS A 32 -8.29 -36.56 -36.85
CA LYS A 32 -7.74 -35.19 -36.95
C LYS A 32 -8.59 -34.20 -36.16
N ILE A 33 -9.92 -34.34 -36.20
CA ILE A 33 -10.85 -33.51 -35.42
C ILE A 33 -10.67 -33.79 -33.93
N ALA A 34 -10.56 -35.06 -33.52
CA ALA A 34 -10.32 -35.43 -32.13
C ALA A 34 -9.00 -34.85 -31.60
N VAL A 35 -7.91 -34.94 -32.37
CA VAL A 35 -6.62 -34.34 -32.01
C VAL A 35 -6.72 -32.81 -31.93
N ALA A 36 -7.39 -32.17 -32.89
CA ALA A 36 -7.58 -30.72 -32.86
C ALA A 36 -8.39 -30.25 -31.64
N LEU A 37 -9.45 -30.96 -31.29
CA LEU A 37 -10.25 -30.68 -30.08
C LEU A 37 -9.43 -30.90 -28.81
N LEU A 38 -8.61 -31.95 -28.76
CA LEU A 38 -7.72 -32.21 -27.62
C LEU A 38 -6.67 -31.10 -27.45
N LEU A 39 -6.06 -30.65 -28.54
CA LEU A 39 -5.11 -29.53 -28.51
C LEU A 39 -5.80 -28.22 -28.10
N ALA A 40 -7.01 -27.96 -28.59
CA ALA A 40 -7.79 -26.79 -28.19
C ALA A 40 -8.17 -26.85 -26.69
N ALA A 41 -8.55 -28.02 -26.18
CA ALA A 41 -8.84 -28.22 -24.77
C ALA A 41 -7.59 -28.00 -23.90
N LEU A 42 -6.44 -28.57 -24.27
CA LEU A 42 -5.18 -28.35 -23.57
C LEU A 42 -4.76 -26.88 -23.57
N PHE A 43 -4.89 -26.20 -24.71
CA PHE A 43 -4.63 -24.77 -24.80
C PHE A 43 -5.55 -23.96 -23.87
N PHE A 44 -6.84 -24.28 -23.82
CA PHE A 44 -7.80 -23.60 -22.96
C PHE A 44 -7.51 -23.85 -21.48
N ILE A 45 -7.22 -25.10 -21.09
CA ILE A 45 -6.83 -25.46 -19.71
C ILE A 45 -5.54 -24.74 -19.31
N GLY A 46 -4.53 -24.74 -20.18
CA GLY A 46 -3.26 -24.06 -19.91
C GLY A 46 -3.45 -22.55 -19.74
N ARG A 47 -4.23 -21.91 -20.61
CA ARG A 47 -4.57 -20.50 -20.48
C ARG A 47 -5.34 -20.21 -19.19
N TRP A 48 -6.34 -21.04 -18.86
CA TRP A 48 -7.15 -20.89 -17.66
C TRP A 48 -6.31 -21.02 -16.38
N ALA A 49 -5.47 -22.06 -16.31
CA ALA A 49 -4.56 -22.27 -15.19
C ALA A 49 -3.55 -21.12 -15.04
N TYR A 50 -3.03 -20.59 -16.16
CA TYR A 50 -2.14 -19.43 -16.14
C TYR A 50 -2.85 -18.17 -15.61
N THR A 51 -4.08 -17.89 -16.06
CA THR A 51 -4.84 -16.75 -15.56
C THR A 51 -5.24 -16.90 -14.09
N ASP A 52 -5.61 -18.11 -13.67
CA ASP A 52 -5.97 -18.41 -12.28
C ASP A 52 -4.75 -18.23 -11.36
N TYR A 53 -3.58 -18.67 -11.81
CA TYR A 53 -2.32 -18.47 -11.08
C TYR A 53 -2.00 -16.98 -10.86
N GLN A 54 -2.16 -16.16 -11.90
CA GLN A 54 -1.91 -14.71 -11.83
C GLN A 54 -2.91 -14.00 -10.89
N ILE A 55 -4.20 -14.38 -10.95
CA ILE A 55 -5.23 -13.83 -10.05
C ILE A 55 -4.92 -14.20 -8.60
N ARG A 56 -4.55 -15.45 -8.33
CA ARG A 56 -4.20 -15.89 -6.97
C ARG A 56 -2.99 -15.17 -6.41
N GLN A 57 -1.95 -14.95 -7.21
CA GLN A 57 -0.79 -14.16 -6.76
C GLN A 57 -1.18 -12.72 -6.41
N LEU A 58 -2.03 -12.11 -7.24
CA LEU A 58 -2.52 -10.76 -6.98
C LEU A 58 -3.34 -10.72 -5.68
N GLU A 59 -4.28 -11.65 -5.50
CA GLU A 59 -5.10 -11.75 -4.28
C GLU A 59 -4.25 -11.98 -3.02
N ASP A 60 -3.26 -12.87 -3.10
CA ASP A 60 -2.31 -13.12 -2.01
C ASP A 60 -1.50 -11.87 -1.65
N SER A 61 -1.01 -11.14 -2.66
CA SER A 61 -0.24 -9.91 -2.44
C SER A 61 -1.04 -8.84 -1.69
N TRP A 62 -2.31 -8.63 -2.07
CA TRP A 62 -3.20 -7.69 -1.39
C TRP A 62 -3.60 -8.20 0.00
N GLY A 63 -3.76 -9.52 0.18
CA GLY A 63 -4.01 -10.13 1.48
C GLY A 63 -2.86 -9.92 2.46
N ARG A 64 -1.62 -10.10 2.00
CA ARG A 64 -0.41 -9.82 2.80
C ARG A 64 -0.30 -8.33 3.12
N MET A 65 -0.55 -7.45 2.15
CA MET A 65 -0.54 -6.00 2.38
C MET A 65 -1.59 -5.59 3.42
N ALA A 66 -2.81 -6.14 3.36
CA ALA A 66 -3.89 -5.82 4.29
C ALA A 66 -3.61 -6.25 5.73
N THR A 67 -2.69 -7.19 5.96
CA THR A 67 -2.31 -7.68 7.29
C THR A 67 -0.99 -7.10 7.80
N ALA A 68 -0.26 -6.37 6.97
CA ALA A 68 0.97 -5.71 7.36
C ALA A 68 0.69 -4.47 8.23
N THR A 69 1.47 -4.31 9.29
CA THR A 69 1.30 -3.23 10.28
C THR A 69 2.61 -2.51 10.62
N SER A 70 3.71 -2.89 9.98
CA SER A 70 5.04 -2.31 10.23
C SER A 70 5.70 -1.88 8.93
N PRO A 71 6.57 -0.84 8.95
CA PRO A 71 7.33 -0.42 7.76
C PRO A 71 8.13 -1.57 7.13
N VAL A 72 8.73 -2.44 7.95
CA VAL A 72 9.51 -3.60 7.48
C VAL A 72 8.61 -4.60 6.74
N SER A 73 7.44 -4.92 7.29
CA SER A 73 6.49 -5.84 6.64
C SER A 73 6.05 -5.32 5.26
N PHE A 74 5.77 -4.02 5.15
CA PHE A 74 5.42 -3.40 3.88
C PHE A 74 6.58 -3.37 2.88
N ARG A 75 7.81 -3.06 3.31
CA ARG A 75 8.99 -3.14 2.43
C ARG A 75 9.21 -4.55 1.88
N ASN A 76 9.11 -5.57 2.72
CA ASN A 76 9.24 -6.96 2.27
C ASN A 76 8.19 -7.30 1.20
N ILE A 77 6.96 -6.79 1.33
CA ILE A 77 5.90 -6.97 0.30
C ILE A 77 6.26 -6.21 -0.98
N ALA A 78 6.77 -4.98 -0.89
CA ALA A 78 7.22 -4.24 -2.05
C ALA A 78 8.32 -4.97 -2.84
N GLU A 79 9.28 -5.57 -2.12
CA GLU A 79 10.36 -6.37 -2.70
C GLU A 79 9.83 -7.68 -3.32
N ASP A 80 9.00 -8.44 -2.58
CA ASP A 80 8.45 -9.73 -3.03
C ASP A 80 7.61 -9.61 -4.31
N TYR A 81 6.91 -8.48 -4.47
CA TYR A 81 6.01 -8.22 -5.60
C TYR A 81 6.49 -7.08 -6.50
N ALA A 82 7.81 -6.89 -6.60
CA ALA A 82 8.42 -5.82 -7.41
C ALA A 82 7.86 -5.79 -8.85
N GLY A 83 7.54 -4.58 -9.33
CA GLY A 83 6.93 -4.35 -10.65
C GLY A 83 5.41 -4.53 -10.69
N GLN A 84 4.77 -4.97 -9.60
CA GLN A 84 3.31 -5.00 -9.48
C GLN A 84 2.80 -3.72 -8.79
N THR A 85 1.54 -3.36 -9.04
CA THR A 85 0.91 -2.17 -8.43
C THR A 85 0.90 -2.24 -6.90
N VAL A 86 0.74 -3.44 -6.32
CA VAL A 86 0.77 -3.66 -4.87
C VAL A 86 2.11 -3.25 -4.25
N ALA A 87 3.23 -3.38 -4.97
CA ALA A 87 4.53 -2.99 -4.46
C ALA A 87 4.60 -1.47 -4.22
N ASN A 88 4.09 -0.67 -5.15
CA ASN A 88 4.05 0.79 -4.99
C ASN A 88 3.15 1.20 -3.82
N HIS A 89 2.02 0.52 -3.63
CA HIS A 89 1.15 0.77 -2.49
C HIS A 89 1.79 0.36 -1.16
N ALA A 90 2.51 -0.76 -1.13
CA ALA A 90 3.25 -1.19 0.05
C ALA A 90 4.39 -0.22 0.39
N SER A 91 5.18 0.23 -0.59
CA SER A 91 6.22 1.27 -0.38
C SER A 91 5.63 2.59 0.13
N LEU A 92 4.49 3.03 -0.42
CA LEU A 92 3.76 4.20 0.11
C LEU A 92 3.36 4.00 1.58
N SER A 93 2.72 2.87 1.92
CA SER A 93 2.30 2.60 3.29
C SER A 93 3.48 2.50 4.27
N ALA A 94 4.62 1.94 3.83
CA ALA A 94 5.84 1.94 4.63
C ALA A 94 6.36 3.37 4.87
N ALA A 95 6.38 4.20 3.82
CA ALA A 95 6.81 5.59 3.91
C ALA A 95 5.91 6.42 4.82
N ASP A 96 4.59 6.28 4.69
CA ASP A 96 3.59 6.96 5.52
C ASP A 96 3.76 6.60 7.00
N LEU A 97 4.00 5.33 7.31
CA LEU A 97 4.25 4.89 8.69
C LEU A 97 5.54 5.52 9.24
N LEU A 98 6.64 5.48 8.49
CA LEU A 98 7.92 6.08 8.91
C LEU A 98 7.79 7.60 9.13
N LEU A 99 7.09 8.29 8.24
CA LEU A 99 6.79 9.72 8.37
C LEU A 99 5.91 10.00 9.59
N SER A 100 4.89 9.18 9.84
CA SER A 100 4.02 9.30 11.02
C SER A 100 4.79 9.09 12.33
N GLU A 101 5.74 8.14 12.34
CA GLU A 101 6.60 7.89 13.50
C GLU A 101 7.55 9.06 13.74
N ALA A 102 8.11 9.63 12.66
CA ALA A 102 8.99 10.80 12.73
C ALA A 102 8.27 12.06 13.23
N THR A 103 6.98 12.21 12.93
CA THR A 103 6.18 13.41 13.28
C THR A 103 5.36 13.25 14.57
N ARG A 104 5.39 12.07 15.21
CA ARG A 104 4.63 11.81 16.43
C ARG A 104 5.15 12.67 17.60
N VAL A 105 4.22 13.28 18.34
CA VAL A 105 4.54 14.01 19.58
C VAL A 105 5.15 13.04 20.58
N ARG A 106 6.37 13.33 21.03
CA ARG A 106 7.11 12.50 21.97
C ARG A 106 6.60 12.72 23.39
N THR A 107 6.44 11.64 24.13
CA THR A 107 6.24 11.67 25.59
C THR A 107 7.56 11.28 26.27
N ALA A 108 7.73 11.63 27.55
CA ALA A 108 8.97 11.34 28.29
C ALA A 108 9.33 9.85 28.38
N GLU A 109 8.40 8.95 28.05
CA GLU A 109 8.57 7.48 28.07
C GLU A 109 8.77 6.86 26.67
N SER A 110 8.78 7.64 25.60
CA SER A 110 8.98 7.07 24.26
C SER A 110 10.45 6.75 24.01
N ASP A 111 10.74 5.53 23.53
CA ASP A 111 12.05 5.14 23.01
C ASP A 111 12.61 6.20 22.05
N GLU A 112 13.94 6.32 22.03
CA GLU A 112 14.67 7.29 21.22
C GLU A 112 14.55 6.92 19.74
N VAL A 113 13.46 7.37 19.09
CA VAL A 113 13.26 7.22 17.64
C VAL A 113 14.23 8.16 16.92
N ASP A 114 15.00 7.62 16.00
CA ASP A 114 15.85 8.42 15.10
C ASP A 114 14.97 9.05 14.00
N VAL A 115 14.54 10.29 14.26
CA VAL A 115 13.65 11.05 13.35
C VAL A 115 14.27 11.22 11.98
N GLU A 116 15.55 11.58 11.90
CA GLU A 116 16.17 11.85 10.61
C GLU A 116 16.32 10.55 9.82
N SER A 117 16.68 9.45 10.47
CA SER A 117 16.71 8.14 9.83
C SER A 117 15.35 7.72 9.29
N ASN A 118 14.26 7.95 10.04
CA ASN A 118 12.92 7.65 9.57
C ASN A 118 12.49 8.55 8.41
N LEU A 119 12.77 9.86 8.46
CA LEU A 119 12.49 10.79 7.36
C LEU A 119 13.28 10.40 6.10
N GLN A 120 14.56 10.06 6.23
CA GLN A 120 15.39 9.63 5.10
C GLN A 120 14.90 8.32 4.47
N GLN A 121 14.49 7.35 5.30
CA GLN A 121 13.92 6.10 4.79
C GLN A 121 12.57 6.33 4.10
N ALA A 122 11.70 7.17 4.67
CA ALA A 122 10.41 7.53 4.05
C ALA A 122 10.63 8.24 2.71
N GLU A 123 11.56 9.19 2.65
CA GLU A 123 11.93 9.92 1.43
C GLU A 123 12.38 8.95 0.33
N GLY A 124 13.26 8.01 0.63
CA GLY A 124 13.74 7.01 -0.33
C GLY A 124 12.60 6.18 -0.92
N LEU A 125 11.64 5.75 -0.09
CA LEU A 125 10.47 4.98 -0.52
C LEU A 125 9.51 5.82 -1.38
N TYR A 126 9.25 7.08 -1.04
CA TYR A 126 8.44 7.96 -1.89
C TYR A 126 9.11 8.22 -3.24
N GLN A 127 10.43 8.43 -3.27
CA GLN A 127 11.19 8.60 -4.51
C GLN A 127 11.15 7.34 -5.38
N GLU A 128 11.25 6.16 -4.77
CA GLU A 128 11.11 4.88 -5.47
C GLU A 128 9.73 4.81 -6.15
N VAL A 129 8.65 5.10 -5.42
CA VAL A 129 7.27 5.11 -5.94
C VAL A 129 7.11 6.08 -7.11
N LEU A 130 7.74 7.26 -7.06
CA LEU A 130 7.71 8.22 -8.17
C LEU A 130 8.38 7.68 -9.43
N SER A 131 9.45 6.90 -9.26
CA SER A 131 10.21 6.32 -10.36
C SER A 131 9.56 5.05 -10.95
N SER A 132 8.87 4.25 -10.13
CA SER A 132 8.34 2.93 -10.49
C SER A 132 6.87 2.96 -10.91
N SER A 133 6.09 3.94 -10.46
CA SER A 133 4.66 4.02 -10.77
C SER A 133 4.40 4.65 -12.13
N GLU A 134 3.36 4.17 -12.82
CA GLU A 134 2.79 4.81 -14.01
C GLU A 134 1.48 5.55 -13.70
N HIS A 135 0.99 5.46 -12.45
CA HIS A 135 -0.28 6.03 -12.05
C HIS A 135 -0.10 7.39 -11.39
N ASP A 136 -0.65 8.43 -12.03
CA ASP A 136 -0.58 9.82 -11.54
C ASP A 136 -1.12 9.97 -10.11
N LEU A 137 -2.17 9.23 -9.74
CA LEU A 137 -2.71 9.25 -8.37
C LEU A 137 -1.69 8.78 -7.33
N ILE A 138 -0.96 7.70 -7.63
CA ILE A 138 0.06 7.14 -6.74
C ILE A 138 1.26 8.11 -6.67
N LYS A 139 1.64 8.71 -7.79
CA LYS A 139 2.71 9.73 -7.84
C LYS A 139 2.34 10.98 -7.04
N ALA A 140 1.11 11.47 -7.17
CA ALA A 140 0.62 12.61 -6.41
C ALA A 140 0.68 12.34 -4.89
N ASN A 141 0.31 11.13 -4.46
CA ASN A 141 0.42 10.74 -3.05
C ASN A 141 1.89 10.75 -2.57
N ALA A 142 2.81 10.15 -3.34
CA ALA A 142 4.23 10.19 -3.02
C ALA A 142 4.78 11.63 -2.93
N LEU A 143 4.35 12.53 -3.83
CA LEU A 143 4.73 13.94 -3.79
C LEU A 143 4.19 14.66 -2.54
N PHE A 144 2.99 14.33 -2.07
CA PHE A 144 2.46 14.88 -0.80
C PHE A 144 3.36 14.46 0.38
N GLY A 145 3.80 13.20 0.40
CA GLY A 145 4.74 12.70 1.40
C GLY A 145 6.09 13.42 1.37
N LEU A 146 6.66 13.61 0.17
CA LEU A 146 7.90 14.37 0.00
C LEU A 146 7.76 15.85 0.42
N ALA A 147 6.64 16.49 0.10
CA ALA A 147 6.35 17.84 0.55
C ALA A 147 6.30 17.90 2.09
N ALA A 148 5.63 16.95 2.74
CA ALA A 148 5.57 16.87 4.20
C ALA A 148 6.95 16.64 4.85
N ILE A 149 7.81 15.81 4.24
CA ILE A 149 9.20 15.61 4.71
C ILE A 149 9.99 16.92 4.57
N ALA A 150 9.85 17.63 3.45
CA ALA A 150 10.49 18.92 3.24
C ALA A 150 10.00 19.97 4.26
N GLU A 151 8.70 20.00 4.57
CA GLU A 151 8.15 20.83 5.65
C GLU A 151 8.75 20.48 7.02
N CYS A 152 8.87 19.19 7.35
CA CYS A 152 9.51 18.74 8.60
C CYS A 152 10.97 19.21 8.71
N ARG A 153 11.67 19.30 7.58
CA ARG A 153 13.05 19.78 7.48
C ARG A 153 13.17 21.30 7.31
N LEU A 154 12.04 22.03 7.32
CA LEU A 154 11.97 23.47 7.05
C LEU A 154 12.54 23.86 5.67
N ALA A 155 12.56 22.92 4.72
CA ALA A 155 12.98 23.11 3.33
C ALA A 155 11.79 23.62 2.50
N TRP A 156 11.36 24.85 2.77
CA TRP A 156 10.12 25.42 2.23
C TRP A 156 10.07 25.49 0.71
N ASP A 157 11.21 25.80 0.07
CA ASP A 157 11.30 25.86 -1.39
C ASP A 157 11.07 24.47 -2.02
N ASP A 158 11.61 23.42 -1.40
CA ASP A 158 11.42 22.04 -1.87
C ASP A 158 9.97 21.58 -1.67
N ALA A 159 9.38 21.89 -0.51
CA ALA A 159 7.97 21.61 -0.22
C ALA A 159 7.06 22.28 -1.27
N GLN A 160 7.31 23.56 -1.57
CA GLN A 160 6.57 24.29 -2.59
C GLN A 160 6.73 23.65 -3.98
N GLY A 161 7.95 23.28 -4.37
CA GLY A 161 8.21 22.61 -5.64
C GLY A 161 7.45 21.28 -5.80
N HIS A 162 7.31 20.52 -4.72
CA HIS A 162 6.49 19.30 -4.72
C HIS A 162 5.00 19.60 -4.89
N TYR A 163 4.43 20.59 -4.18
CA TYR A 163 3.02 20.98 -4.34
C TYR A 163 2.70 21.48 -5.75
N GLU A 164 3.55 22.33 -6.34
CA GLU A 164 3.38 22.82 -7.71
C GLU A 164 3.41 21.66 -8.74
N THR A 165 4.21 20.63 -8.46
CA THR A 165 4.26 19.42 -9.29
C THR A 165 2.95 18.63 -9.17
N ILE A 166 2.38 18.51 -7.97
CA ILE A 166 1.07 17.86 -7.75
C ILE A 166 -0.03 18.61 -8.50
N GLU A 167 -0.07 19.94 -8.38
CA GLU A 167 -1.07 20.77 -9.07
C GLU A 167 -1.07 20.49 -10.58
N ARG A 168 0.11 20.48 -11.21
CA ARG A 168 0.25 20.21 -12.65
C ARG A 168 -0.13 18.78 -13.01
N LEU A 169 0.32 17.81 -12.22
CA LEU A 169 0.08 16.38 -12.46
C LEU A 169 -1.40 16.02 -12.30
N ALA A 170 -2.08 16.61 -11.32
CA ALA A 170 -3.43 16.25 -10.92
C ALA A 170 -4.53 17.12 -11.53
N ALA A 171 -4.21 18.29 -12.10
CA ALA A 171 -5.20 19.30 -12.52
C ALA A 171 -6.35 18.74 -13.40
N GLU A 172 -6.03 17.93 -14.41
CA GLU A 172 -7.03 17.45 -15.36
C GLU A 172 -7.87 16.29 -14.79
N ARG A 173 -7.21 15.29 -14.19
CA ARG A 173 -7.86 14.02 -13.82
C ARG A 173 -8.29 13.95 -12.35
N TYR A 174 -7.64 14.70 -11.48
CA TYR A 174 -7.83 14.67 -10.03
C TYR A 174 -7.84 16.10 -9.43
N PRO A 175 -8.77 16.98 -9.87
CA PRO A 175 -8.77 18.40 -9.51
C PRO A 175 -8.85 18.65 -8.00
N PHE A 176 -9.44 17.74 -7.23
CA PHE A 176 -9.45 17.80 -5.77
C PHE A 176 -8.03 17.76 -5.17
N LEU A 177 -7.13 16.92 -5.68
CA LEU A 177 -5.76 16.84 -5.20
C LEU A 177 -4.96 18.09 -5.59
N ALA A 178 -5.19 18.62 -6.79
CA ALA A 178 -4.60 19.89 -7.20
C ALA A 178 -5.06 21.04 -6.28
N SER A 179 -6.35 21.11 -5.93
CA SER A 179 -6.86 22.11 -4.96
C SER A 179 -6.20 21.97 -3.60
N MET A 180 -6.07 20.74 -3.09
CA MET A 180 -5.43 20.47 -1.80
C MET A 180 -3.95 20.89 -1.79
N ALA A 181 -3.23 20.63 -2.87
CA ALA A 181 -1.83 21.06 -3.03
C ALA A 181 -1.73 22.60 -3.08
N ALA A 182 -2.60 23.26 -3.84
CA ALA A 182 -2.64 24.73 -3.93
C ALA A 182 -2.97 25.37 -2.58
N GLU A 183 -3.93 24.83 -1.84
CA GLU A 183 -4.30 25.29 -0.49
C GLU A 183 -3.14 25.16 0.49
N ARG A 184 -2.40 24.03 0.45
CA ARG A 184 -1.22 23.86 1.31
C ARG A 184 -0.06 24.76 0.92
N SER A 185 0.22 24.86 -0.38
CA SER A 185 1.24 25.76 -0.94
C SER A 185 1.02 27.21 -0.51
N ALA A 186 -0.23 27.69 -0.49
CA ALA A 186 -0.58 29.05 -0.08
C ALA A 186 -0.27 29.36 1.41
N VAL A 187 -0.15 28.34 2.26
CA VAL A 187 0.12 28.50 3.71
C VAL A 187 1.63 28.50 4.01
N ILE A 188 2.49 28.02 3.12
CA ILE A 188 3.95 27.97 3.31
C ILE A 188 4.55 29.32 3.74
N PRO A 189 4.21 30.47 3.11
CA PRO A 189 4.76 31.77 3.51
C PRO A 189 4.37 32.19 4.93
N GLU A 190 3.27 31.68 5.46
CA GLU A 190 2.86 31.91 6.85
C GLU A 190 3.65 31.02 7.81
N LEU A 191 3.85 29.74 7.46
CA LEU A 191 4.66 28.80 8.25
C LEU A 191 6.12 29.27 8.38
N GLN A 192 6.68 29.84 7.30
CA GLN A 192 8.04 30.36 7.28
C GLN A 192 8.26 31.52 8.27
N LYS A 193 7.22 32.29 8.59
CA LYS A 193 7.32 33.39 9.57
C LYS A 193 7.53 32.89 11.00
N GLY A 194 7.27 31.60 11.26
CA GLY A 194 7.37 30.97 12.56
C GLY A 194 6.20 31.34 13.48
N VAL A 195 5.86 30.44 14.40
CA VAL A 195 4.94 30.74 15.49
C VAL A 195 5.73 31.43 16.60
N VAL A 196 5.55 32.73 16.76
CA VAL A 196 6.00 33.43 17.98
C VAL A 196 5.03 33.03 19.08
N ILE A 197 5.43 32.05 19.90
CA ILE A 197 4.75 31.79 21.15
C ILE A 197 5.17 32.92 22.07
N GLU A 198 4.35 33.98 22.15
CA GLU A 198 4.49 34.94 23.23
C GLU A 198 4.34 34.15 24.53
N GLU A 199 5.40 34.12 25.33
CA GLU A 199 5.43 33.54 26.67
C GLU A 199 4.55 34.43 27.57
N THR A 200 3.24 34.40 27.35
CA THR A 200 2.30 34.91 28.33
C THR A 200 2.50 34.05 29.56
N SER A 201 3.05 34.69 30.59
CA SER A 201 3.17 34.18 31.94
C SER A 201 1.77 33.76 32.43
N ILE A 202 1.33 32.56 32.06
CA ILE A 202 0.13 31.91 32.61
C ILE A 202 0.28 31.79 34.13
N LEU A 203 1.52 31.86 34.63
CA LEU A 203 1.84 31.92 36.06
C LEU A 203 1.43 33.23 36.74
N ASP A 204 1.48 34.38 36.06
CA ASP A 204 1.02 35.66 36.62
C ASP A 204 -0.52 35.78 36.63
N GLU A 205 -1.21 35.23 35.63
CA GLU A 205 -2.68 35.25 35.58
C GLU A 205 -3.35 34.24 36.51
N LEU A 206 -2.67 33.12 36.84
CA LEU A 206 -3.20 32.14 37.80
C LEU A 206 -3.04 32.55 39.27
N GLY A 207 -2.41 33.70 39.56
CA GLY A 207 -2.35 34.23 40.92
C GLY A 207 -1.76 33.24 41.93
N VAL A 208 -0.89 32.33 41.49
CA VAL A 208 -0.10 31.45 42.38
C VAL A 208 1.02 32.29 42.97
N GLY A 209 0.63 33.31 43.73
CA GLY A 209 1.51 34.00 44.66
C GLY A 209 2.08 32.97 45.62
N GLY A 210 3.39 33.06 45.85
CA GLY A 210 4.15 32.11 46.63
C GLY A 210 3.48 31.77 47.95
N GLU A 211 2.94 30.57 48.03
CA GLU A 211 2.67 29.92 49.30
C GLU A 211 4.03 29.44 49.82
N GLU A 212 4.57 30.16 50.80
CA GLU A 212 5.76 29.77 51.53
C GLU A 212 5.65 28.30 51.95
N ALA A 213 6.64 27.50 51.56
CA ALA A 213 6.75 26.11 51.96
C ALA A 213 6.74 26.02 53.51
N PRO A 214 5.81 25.29 54.15
CA PRO A 214 5.96 24.98 55.55
C PRO A 214 7.15 24.03 55.73
N GLU A 215 8.10 24.43 56.58
CA GLU A 215 9.12 23.55 57.14
C GLU A 215 8.44 22.33 57.78
N SER A 216 8.49 21.17 57.13
CA SER A 216 8.05 19.91 57.74
C SER A 216 9.23 19.23 58.42
N GLU A 217 9.27 19.39 59.73
CA GLU A 217 10.08 18.63 60.67
C GLU A 217 9.56 17.17 60.79
N ALA A 218 10.47 16.21 60.62
CA ALA A 218 10.49 14.84 61.17
C ALA A 218 9.27 13.87 61.03
N ALA A 219 9.51 12.76 60.32
CA ALA A 219 9.11 11.38 60.70
C ALA A 219 9.86 10.40 59.76
N GLU A 220 10.99 9.81 60.16
CA GLU A 220 11.11 8.58 60.96
C GLU A 220 10.38 7.34 60.37
N ALA A 221 11.21 6.36 60.01
CA ALA A 221 10.93 4.91 59.87
C ALA A 221 10.08 4.40 58.71
N ALA A 222 10.75 3.85 57.68
CA ALA A 222 10.30 2.62 57.02
C ALA A 222 11.51 1.78 56.57
N LYS A 223 11.56 0.54 57.06
CA LYS A 223 12.58 -0.49 56.82
C LYS A 223 12.54 -1.02 55.38
N PRO A 224 13.65 -1.55 54.84
CA PRO A 224 13.66 -2.25 53.57
C PRO A 224 12.97 -3.61 53.70
N VAL A 225 12.03 -3.89 52.79
CA VAL A 225 11.45 -5.22 52.60
C VAL A 225 12.33 -5.97 51.59
N SER A 226 12.90 -7.07 52.10
CA SER A 226 13.49 -8.22 51.39
C SER A 226 12.78 -8.55 50.08
N GLU A 227 13.45 -8.63 48.93
CA GLU A 227 14.21 -9.80 48.45
C GLU A 227 13.36 -11.10 48.48
N GLU A 228 12.52 -11.27 47.46
CA GLU A 228 11.96 -12.57 47.09
C GLU A 228 12.51 -12.97 45.72
N ALA A 229 13.36 -14.00 45.76
CA ALA A 229 13.92 -14.67 44.61
C ALA A 229 12.83 -15.51 43.92
N GLU A 230 12.55 -15.22 42.65
CA GLU A 230 11.75 -16.10 41.82
C GLU A 230 12.68 -17.03 41.03
N THR A 231 12.48 -18.31 41.29
CA THR A 231 13.23 -19.48 40.85
C THR A 231 13.11 -19.72 39.35
N ALA A 232 14.26 -19.90 38.70
CA ALA A 232 14.35 -20.48 37.36
C ALA A 232 14.09 -22.00 37.42
N GLU A 233 13.10 -22.47 36.65
CA GLU A 233 12.96 -23.89 36.30
C GLU A 233 13.87 -24.23 35.09
N PRO A 234 14.61 -25.34 35.12
CA PRO A 234 15.34 -25.85 33.96
C PRO A 234 14.44 -26.76 33.12
N VAL A 235 14.31 -26.44 31.82
CA VAL A 235 13.75 -27.36 30.83
C VAL A 235 14.79 -28.42 30.50
N ALA A 236 14.43 -29.67 30.75
CA ALA A 236 15.22 -30.86 30.44
C ALA A 236 15.14 -31.22 28.94
N GLU A 237 16.18 -31.92 28.50
CA GLU A 237 16.50 -32.46 27.15
C GLU A 237 15.36 -33.12 26.38
#